data_AF-A0AAN7UDS8-F1
#
_entry.id   AF-A0AAN7UDS8-F1
#
_cell.length_a   1.000
_cell.length_b   1.000
_cell.length_c   1.000
_cell.angle_alpha   90.00
_cell.angle_beta   90.00
_cell.angle_gamma   90.00
#
_symmetry.space_group_name_H-M   'P 1'
#
loop_
_entity.id
_entity.type
_entity.pdbx_description
1 polymer ?
#
loop_
_entity_poly.entity_id
_entity_poly.type
_entity_poly.pdbx_seq_one_letter_code
_entity_poly.pdbx_strand_id
1 'polypeptide(L)'
;MKSQLLTVVALSPLAAYALPQHHRKCGSKPTVVTTGDPLSDITSFTTVPVESLPKKTYTTDYETPITTETPITTITTPLAYSDVTTFSVVPLESLTYQTYQDGYVDTIVTTGLRLTEVTSFTVVPVESIPTTSTFLTFTITPTETPTPASSSSAASYVVGGAYAKATAVSYKVPATEQCGNDDRLTLPGQPWTVANSMYNADQMVGKQCTNFDSILETVDGVKEVKWTSITNIKKVEDTVAVCKGYTNIGIGKNLNKKLKDIKSIPAYFKWDRTNTTEFRGSNLFDFITAPTEGDFKSTATSEFMLWVRIWGGQVPIGYSRGPVATFDMFGASWKLYEGQNPASGVTVRSMLVDENYDGVFQGDLKEWLDAMADKGYISSNDYVTVGNAGTEVFYGNAVMKATVALDIN
;
A
#
# COMPACT_ATOMS: atom_id res chain seq x y z
N MET A 1 22.74 39.26 -22.93
CA MET A 1 21.68 38.39 -22.36
C MET A 1 22.04 36.94 -22.65
N LYS A 2 22.57 36.22 -21.66
CA LYS A 2 22.79 34.77 -21.73
C LYS A 2 21.88 34.16 -20.67
N SER A 3 20.81 33.48 -21.10
CA SER A 3 19.92 32.74 -20.23
C SER A 3 20.68 31.53 -19.68
N GLN A 4 21.00 31.54 -18.39
CA GLN A 4 21.48 30.34 -17.70
C GLN A 4 20.29 29.39 -17.55
N LEU A 5 20.34 28.26 -18.26
CA LEU A 5 19.46 27.13 -18.03
C LEU A 5 19.81 26.56 -16.66
N LEU A 6 18.94 26.78 -15.67
CA LEU A 6 19.04 26.12 -14.37
C LEU A 6 18.55 24.68 -14.55
N THR A 7 19.46 23.73 -14.71
CA THR A 7 19.13 22.30 -14.72
C THR A 7 18.76 21.90 -13.30
N VAL A 8 17.46 21.84 -13.01
CA VAL A 8 16.94 21.34 -11.73
C VAL A 8 17.16 19.83 -11.72
N VAL A 9 18.02 19.36 -10.80
CA VAL A 9 18.29 17.95 -10.59
C VAL A 9 17.03 17.32 -10.00
N ALA A 10 16.43 16.37 -10.72
CA ALA A 10 15.38 15.51 -10.17
C ALA A 10 15.96 14.80 -8.94
N LEU A 11 15.53 15.19 -7.74
CA LEU A 11 15.96 14.62 -6.47
C LEU A 11 14.93 13.57 -6.04
N SER A 12 15.40 12.51 -5.39
CA SER A 12 14.53 11.43 -4.92
C SER A 12 13.44 11.97 -3.99
N PRO A 13 12.22 11.41 -4.08
CA PRO A 13 11.19 11.63 -3.09
C PRO A 13 11.60 11.07 -1.72
N LEU A 14 10.91 11.50 -0.68
CA LEU A 14 11.30 11.35 0.70
C LEU A 14 11.10 9.89 1.11
N ALA A 15 12.16 9.23 1.56
CA ALA A 15 12.19 7.81 1.89
C ALA A 15 10.99 7.37 2.75
N ALA A 16 10.13 6.49 2.24
CA ALA A 16 9.06 5.90 3.05
C ALA A 16 9.68 4.95 4.08
N TYR A 17 9.71 5.37 5.35
CA TYR A 17 10.22 4.56 6.46
C TYR A 17 9.08 3.81 7.13
N ALA A 18 9.28 2.52 7.39
CA ALA A 18 8.38 1.69 8.18
C ALA A 18 8.47 2.06 9.67
N LEU A 19 7.37 1.92 10.40
CA LEU A 19 7.25 2.22 11.83
C LEU A 19 8.44 1.66 12.66
N PRO A 20 8.98 2.41 13.64
CA PRO A 20 10.11 1.94 14.43
C PRO A 20 9.71 0.75 15.30
N GLN A 21 10.46 -0.36 15.18
CA GLN A 21 10.48 -1.40 16.22
C GLN A 21 11.61 -1.11 17.22
N HIS A 22 11.27 -1.20 18.50
CA HIS A 22 12.15 -0.99 19.64
C HIS A 22 13.49 -1.74 19.52
N HIS A 23 14.59 -0.99 19.57
CA HIS A 23 15.92 -1.57 19.79
C HIS A 23 15.98 -2.32 21.13
N ARG A 24 15.99 -3.65 21.09
CA ARG A 24 16.44 -4.47 22.23
C ARG A 24 17.94 -4.74 22.10
N LYS A 25 18.72 -4.11 22.99
CA LYS A 25 20.12 -4.50 23.24
C LYS A 25 20.14 -5.91 23.84
N CYS A 26 20.94 -6.80 23.25
CA CYS A 26 21.30 -8.08 23.85
C CYS A 26 22.14 -7.88 25.12
N GLY A 27 21.75 -8.53 26.22
CA GLY A 27 22.58 -8.65 27.42
C GLY A 27 21.87 -9.24 28.64
N SER A 28 22.19 -10.50 28.93
CA SER A 28 22.04 -11.23 30.22
C SER A 28 20.66 -11.79 30.65
N LYS A 29 20.75 -12.94 31.34
CA LYS A 29 19.72 -13.96 31.67
C LYS A 29 18.49 -13.45 32.45
N PRO A 30 17.32 -14.13 32.36
CA PRO A 30 16.09 -13.66 32.96
C PRO A 30 16.02 -13.97 34.47
N THR A 31 15.75 -12.94 35.27
CA THR A 31 15.13 -13.07 36.59
C THR A 31 13.67 -12.64 36.42
N VAL A 32 12.75 -13.55 36.68
CA VAL A 32 11.31 -13.26 36.66
C VAL A 32 10.98 -12.34 37.83
N VAL A 33 10.56 -11.11 37.52
CA VAL A 33 9.86 -10.23 38.46
C VAL A 33 8.63 -9.71 37.73
N THR A 34 7.46 -10.19 38.14
CA THR A 34 6.16 -9.74 37.67
C THR A 34 5.78 -8.48 38.44
N THR A 35 5.75 -7.33 37.79
CA THR A 35 5.02 -6.15 38.28
C THR A 35 3.93 -5.85 37.25
N GLY A 36 2.73 -6.34 37.50
CA GLY A 36 1.54 -5.94 36.76
C GLY A 36 0.96 -4.70 37.42
N ASP A 37 0.79 -3.63 36.64
CA ASP A 37 -0.05 -2.49 37.03
C ASP A 37 -1.54 -2.92 36.96
N PRO A 38 -2.39 -2.47 37.90
CA PRO A 38 -3.79 -2.84 37.95
C PRO A 38 -4.62 -2.23 36.80
N LEU A 39 -5.61 -3.01 36.33
CA LEU A 39 -6.59 -2.73 35.27
C LEU A 39 -7.54 -1.53 35.50
N SER A 40 -7.22 -0.60 36.41
CA SER A 40 -8.06 0.56 36.72
C SER A 40 -8.01 1.71 35.70
N ASP A 41 -7.09 1.65 34.73
CA ASP A 41 -6.72 2.84 33.94
C ASP A 41 -7.23 2.83 32.47
N ILE A 42 -8.07 1.87 32.07
CA ILE A 42 -8.71 1.83 30.74
C ILE A 42 -10.11 2.42 30.85
N THR A 43 -10.30 3.66 30.36
CA THR A 43 -11.51 4.45 30.62
C THR A 43 -12.55 4.47 29.49
N SER A 44 -12.34 3.82 28.34
CA SER A 44 -13.43 3.52 27.38
C SER A 44 -13.00 2.64 26.20
N PHE A 45 -13.95 1.91 25.62
CA PHE A 45 -13.88 1.33 24.28
C PHE A 45 -14.95 1.96 23.39
N THR A 46 -14.65 2.12 22.10
CA THR A 46 -15.61 2.61 21.11
C THR A 46 -16.62 1.51 20.78
N THR A 47 -17.90 1.75 21.08
CA THR A 47 -19.02 0.87 20.68
C THR A 47 -19.56 1.31 19.32
N VAL A 48 -19.76 0.37 18.39
CA VAL A 48 -20.39 0.64 17.09
C VAL A 48 -21.75 -0.08 17.05
N PRO A 49 -22.87 0.60 16.73
CA PRO A 49 -24.17 -0.04 16.61
C PRO A 49 -24.22 -1.03 15.43
N VAL A 50 -24.65 -2.27 15.69
CA VAL A 50 -24.72 -3.38 14.72
C VAL A 50 -25.60 -3.04 13.50
N GLU A 51 -26.59 -2.16 13.68
CA GLU A 51 -27.56 -1.76 12.67
C GLU A 51 -26.96 -0.92 11.51
N SER A 52 -25.73 -0.43 11.66
CA SER A 52 -25.07 0.45 10.68
C SER A 52 -24.27 -0.28 9.58
N LEU A 53 -24.25 -1.62 9.58
CA LEU A 53 -23.37 -2.41 8.70
C LEU A 53 -24.14 -3.27 7.67
N PRO A 54 -23.61 -3.48 6.44
CA PRO A 54 -24.26 -4.29 5.40
C PRO A 54 -24.19 -5.81 5.68
N LYS A 55 -25.23 -6.59 5.30
CA LYS A 55 -25.42 -8.01 5.70
C LYS A 55 -24.92 -9.04 4.65
N LYS A 56 -24.19 -10.09 5.06
CA LYS A 56 -23.89 -11.33 4.26
C LYS A 56 -23.87 -12.61 5.13
N THR A 57 -24.21 -13.77 4.53
CA THR A 57 -24.42 -15.07 5.23
C THR A 57 -23.23 -16.03 5.11
N TYR A 58 -22.85 -16.73 6.18
CA TYR A 58 -21.76 -17.73 6.25
C TYR A 58 -22.13 -18.96 7.10
N THR A 59 -21.32 -20.04 7.10
CA THR A 59 -21.58 -21.30 7.85
C THR A 59 -20.35 -21.69 8.67
N THR A 60 -20.53 -22.29 9.86
CA THR A 60 -19.44 -22.72 10.74
C THR A 60 -19.61 -24.16 11.26
N ASP A 61 -18.49 -24.87 11.46
CA ASP A 61 -18.39 -26.18 12.10
C ASP A 61 -17.60 -26.11 13.42
N TYR A 62 -17.93 -26.97 14.38
CA TYR A 62 -17.26 -27.08 15.68
C TYR A 62 -16.39 -28.34 15.74
N GLU A 63 -15.14 -28.23 16.22
CA GLU A 63 -14.34 -29.39 16.61
C GLU A 63 -14.35 -29.56 18.14
N THR A 64 -14.96 -30.65 18.62
CA THR A 64 -14.68 -31.24 19.94
C THR A 64 -14.46 -32.75 19.76
N PRO A 65 -13.67 -33.41 20.63
CA PRO A 65 -13.35 -34.81 20.45
C PRO A 65 -14.56 -35.70 20.80
N ILE A 66 -15.11 -36.31 19.76
CA ILE A 66 -15.85 -37.58 19.70
C ILE A 66 -16.98 -37.75 20.73
N THR A 67 -18.20 -37.58 20.22
CA THR A 67 -19.44 -38.39 20.31
C THR A 67 -20.68 -37.57 20.65
N THR A 68 -21.15 -36.78 19.68
CA THR A 68 -22.58 -36.51 19.40
C THR A 68 -22.66 -35.66 18.14
N GLU A 69 -23.64 -35.91 17.27
CA GLU A 69 -23.85 -35.24 15.98
C GLU A 69 -23.83 -33.71 16.13
N THR A 70 -22.93 -33.05 15.40
CA THR A 70 -22.74 -31.59 15.44
C THR A 70 -23.86 -30.89 14.66
N PRO A 71 -24.67 -30.00 15.27
CA PRO A 71 -25.61 -29.18 14.53
C PRO A 71 -24.86 -28.09 13.76
N ILE A 72 -25.01 -28.07 12.43
CA ILE A 72 -24.50 -27.02 11.55
C ILE A 72 -25.23 -25.72 11.89
N THR A 73 -24.48 -24.67 12.27
CA THR A 73 -25.04 -23.34 12.54
C THR A 73 -24.58 -22.37 11.46
N THR A 74 -25.54 -21.73 10.79
CA THR A 74 -25.30 -20.68 9.79
C THR A 74 -25.17 -19.33 10.51
N ILE A 75 -24.05 -18.64 10.35
CA ILE A 75 -23.76 -17.33 10.95
C ILE A 75 -23.73 -16.25 9.85
N THR A 76 -24.63 -15.27 9.95
CA THR A 76 -24.64 -14.10 9.06
C THR A 76 -23.84 -12.97 9.72
N THR A 77 -22.73 -12.54 9.11
CA THR A 77 -21.88 -11.47 9.65
C THR A 77 -21.82 -10.27 8.70
N PRO A 78 -21.60 -9.06 9.21
CA PRO A 78 -21.52 -7.86 8.39
C PRO A 78 -20.09 -7.43 8.01
N LEU A 79 -19.05 -8.25 8.28
CA LEU A 79 -17.64 -7.92 8.04
C LEU A 79 -17.12 -8.50 6.72
N ALA A 80 -16.17 -7.80 6.07
CA ALA A 80 -15.42 -8.32 4.93
C ALA A 80 -14.29 -9.25 5.40
N TYR A 81 -13.97 -10.29 4.61
CA TYR A 81 -13.00 -11.33 4.97
C TYR A 81 -11.59 -10.79 5.31
N SER A 82 -11.17 -9.68 4.70
CA SER A 82 -9.88 -9.03 4.97
C SER A 82 -9.77 -8.46 6.39
N ASP A 83 -10.90 -8.27 7.09
CA ASP A 83 -10.97 -7.59 8.38
C ASP A 83 -11.23 -8.57 9.55
N VAL A 84 -11.39 -9.88 9.27
CA VAL A 84 -11.57 -10.91 10.30
C VAL A 84 -10.29 -11.69 10.50
N THR A 85 -9.32 -11.06 11.16
CA THR A 85 -8.22 -11.76 11.82
C THR A 85 -8.31 -11.49 13.31
N THR A 86 -9.11 -12.28 14.05
CA THR A 86 -8.99 -12.66 15.49
C THR A 86 -10.34 -13.01 16.15
N PHE A 87 -10.25 -13.79 17.23
CA PHE A 87 -11.35 -14.40 17.99
C PHE A 87 -12.27 -13.36 18.66
N SER A 88 -13.58 -13.58 18.60
CA SER A 88 -14.54 -12.89 19.45
C SER A 88 -14.75 -13.69 20.73
N VAL A 89 -14.71 -13.03 21.89
CA VAL A 89 -14.81 -13.66 23.20
C VAL A 89 -16.12 -13.24 23.85
N VAL A 90 -16.95 -14.20 24.26
CA VAL A 90 -18.20 -13.96 25.01
C VAL A 90 -18.00 -14.49 26.43
N PRO A 91 -18.16 -13.65 27.48
CA PRO A 91 -18.11 -14.12 28.87
C PRO A 91 -19.21 -15.17 29.11
N LEU A 92 -18.85 -16.31 29.70
CA LEU A 92 -19.77 -17.44 29.93
C LEU A 92 -21.00 -17.06 30.79
N GLU A 93 -20.84 -16.04 31.63
CA GLU A 93 -21.86 -15.44 32.50
C GLU A 93 -22.89 -14.56 31.77
N SER A 94 -22.63 -14.16 30.52
CA SER A 94 -23.57 -13.42 29.67
C SER A 94 -24.55 -14.34 28.91
N LEU A 95 -24.36 -15.66 29.01
CA LEU A 95 -25.23 -16.65 28.38
C LEU A 95 -26.38 -16.99 29.32
N THR A 96 -27.60 -17.03 28.77
CA THR A 96 -28.79 -17.53 29.47
C THR A 96 -28.81 -19.05 29.38
N TYR A 97 -29.02 -19.72 30.51
CA TYR A 97 -29.13 -21.17 30.59
C TYR A 97 -30.55 -21.58 30.91
N GLN A 98 -31.03 -22.67 30.30
CA GLN A 98 -32.20 -23.39 30.79
C GLN A 98 -31.77 -24.72 31.38
N THR A 99 -32.22 -24.97 32.61
CA THR A 99 -32.02 -26.25 33.31
C THR A 99 -33.23 -27.12 33.08
N TYR A 100 -33.02 -28.31 32.50
CA TYR A 100 -34.04 -29.36 32.45
C TYR A 100 -33.73 -30.41 33.50
N GLN A 101 -34.72 -30.69 34.35
CA GLN A 101 -34.69 -31.78 35.32
C GLN A 101 -35.39 -32.99 34.68
N ASP A 102 -34.62 -33.97 34.25
CA ASP A 102 -35.15 -35.32 33.98
C ASP A 102 -34.42 -36.33 34.85
N GLY A 103 -34.96 -36.54 36.05
CA GLY A 103 -34.86 -37.75 36.87
C GLY A 103 -33.51 -38.24 37.39
N TYR A 104 -32.37 -38.01 36.72
CA TYR A 104 -31.10 -38.59 37.12
C TYR A 104 -29.83 -37.82 36.71
N VAL A 105 -29.92 -36.76 35.89
CA VAL A 105 -28.76 -35.88 35.55
C VAL A 105 -29.23 -34.45 35.24
N ASP A 106 -28.62 -33.45 35.89
CA ASP A 106 -28.78 -32.04 35.52
C ASP A 106 -28.15 -31.81 34.14
N THR A 107 -28.95 -31.56 33.12
CA THR A 107 -28.44 -31.22 31.78
C THR A 107 -28.53 -29.71 31.59
N ILE A 108 -27.37 -29.05 31.46
CA ILE A 108 -27.29 -27.63 31.11
C ILE A 108 -27.37 -27.54 29.59
N VAL A 109 -28.49 -27.05 29.07
CA VAL A 109 -28.64 -26.74 27.65
C VAL A 109 -28.35 -25.26 27.44
N THR A 110 -27.22 -24.95 26.82
CA THR A 110 -26.94 -23.60 26.33
C THR A 110 -27.71 -23.40 25.04
N THR A 111 -28.91 -22.83 25.11
CA THR A 111 -29.63 -22.42 23.90
C THR A 111 -28.85 -21.28 23.27
N GLY A 112 -28.33 -21.47 22.06
CA GLY A 112 -27.58 -20.44 21.33
C GLY A 112 -28.40 -19.16 21.23
N LEU A 113 -27.93 -18.09 21.87
CA LEU A 113 -28.46 -16.75 21.69
C LEU A 113 -28.44 -16.43 20.20
N ARG A 114 -29.57 -15.95 19.66
CA ARG A 114 -29.54 -15.35 18.33
C ARG A 114 -28.67 -14.10 18.43
N LEU A 115 -27.67 -13.96 17.55
CA LEU A 115 -26.73 -12.83 17.58
C LEU A 115 -27.44 -11.46 17.50
N THR A 116 -28.70 -11.42 17.06
CA THR A 116 -29.59 -10.25 17.09
C THR A 116 -29.91 -9.73 18.50
N GLU A 117 -29.70 -10.53 19.53
CA GLU A 117 -29.94 -10.18 20.94
C GLU A 117 -28.64 -9.71 21.63
N VAL A 118 -27.50 -9.78 20.95
CA VAL A 118 -26.20 -9.30 21.44
C VAL A 118 -26.00 -7.86 20.99
N THR A 119 -26.18 -6.91 21.92
CA THR A 119 -26.21 -5.47 21.63
C THR A 119 -24.83 -4.86 21.33
N SER A 120 -23.75 -5.54 21.67
CA SER A 120 -22.36 -5.10 21.42
C SER A 120 -21.37 -6.24 21.57
N PHE A 121 -20.27 -6.21 20.81
CA PHE A 121 -19.11 -7.09 21.01
C PHE A 121 -17.89 -6.26 21.41
N THR A 122 -16.97 -6.88 22.16
CA THR A 122 -15.67 -6.30 22.51
C THR A 122 -14.59 -7.21 21.95
N VAL A 123 -13.74 -6.67 21.09
CA VAL A 123 -12.58 -7.38 20.55
C VAL A 123 -11.39 -7.12 21.47
N VAL A 124 -10.81 -8.17 22.02
CA VAL A 124 -9.62 -8.08 22.87
C VAL A 124 -8.54 -9.04 22.35
N PRO A 125 -7.27 -8.62 22.27
CA PRO A 125 -6.16 -9.52 21.93
C PRO A 125 -6.13 -10.74 22.87
N VAL A 126 -5.84 -11.93 22.35
CA VAL A 126 -5.79 -13.19 23.13
C VAL A 126 -4.85 -13.07 24.35
N GLU A 127 -3.77 -12.31 24.20
CA GLU A 127 -2.78 -12.05 25.25
C GLU A 127 -3.31 -11.20 26.42
N SER A 128 -4.44 -10.51 26.22
CA SER A 128 -5.10 -9.68 27.24
C SER A 128 -6.22 -10.40 28.01
N ILE A 129 -6.46 -11.68 27.70
CA ILE A 129 -7.50 -12.48 28.35
C ILE A 129 -6.99 -12.98 29.72
N PRO A 130 -7.71 -12.71 30.83
CA PRO A 130 -7.32 -13.20 32.16
C PRO A 130 -7.26 -14.73 32.20
N THR A 131 -6.15 -15.30 32.65
CA THR A 131 -5.94 -16.76 32.72
C THR A 131 -6.82 -17.48 33.74
N THR A 132 -7.56 -16.73 34.56
CA THR A 132 -8.42 -17.25 35.64
C THR A 132 -9.89 -17.39 35.23
N SER A 133 -10.26 -17.00 33.99
CA SER A 133 -11.65 -16.99 33.52
C SER A 133 -11.87 -17.99 32.38
N THR A 134 -13.03 -18.66 32.37
CA THR A 134 -13.39 -19.63 31.32
C THR A 134 -14.13 -18.92 30.19
N PHE A 135 -13.64 -19.07 28.96
CA PHE A 135 -14.21 -18.45 27.77
C PHE A 135 -14.51 -19.50 26.70
N LEU A 136 -15.58 -19.29 25.92
CA LEU A 136 -15.84 -20.06 24.70
C LEU A 136 -15.17 -19.37 23.52
N THR A 137 -14.35 -20.11 22.77
CA THR A 137 -13.74 -19.68 21.52
C THR A 137 -14.42 -20.38 20.35
N PHE A 138 -14.59 -19.68 19.23
CA PHE A 138 -15.02 -20.28 17.98
C PHE A 138 -14.03 -19.91 16.86
N THR A 139 -13.77 -20.89 15.99
CA THR A 139 -12.90 -20.74 14.82
C THR A 139 -13.76 -20.80 13.58
N ILE A 140 -13.61 -19.82 12.67
CA ILE A 140 -14.32 -19.80 11.39
C ILE A 140 -13.39 -20.40 10.33
N THR A 141 -13.76 -21.54 9.76
CA THR A 141 -12.97 -22.22 8.71
C THR A 141 -13.70 -22.11 7.37
N PRO A 142 -13.05 -21.62 6.29
CA PRO A 142 -13.71 -21.50 4.98
C PRO A 142 -13.92 -22.86 4.32
N THR A 143 -15.16 -23.14 3.92
CA THR A 143 -15.53 -24.31 3.09
C THR A 143 -15.55 -23.92 1.61
N GLU A 144 -14.40 -23.57 1.03
CA GLU A 144 -14.27 -23.52 -0.44
C GLU A 144 -13.11 -24.41 -0.87
N THR A 145 -13.46 -25.49 -1.59
CA THR A 145 -12.48 -26.29 -2.32
C THR A 145 -11.89 -25.42 -3.42
N PRO A 146 -10.55 -25.32 -3.57
CA PRO A 146 -9.93 -24.42 -4.54
C PRO A 146 -10.32 -24.88 -5.95
N THR A 147 -11.24 -24.13 -6.55
CA THR A 147 -11.47 -24.23 -8.00
C THR A 147 -10.29 -23.52 -8.65
N PRO A 148 -9.62 -24.08 -9.68
CA PRO A 148 -8.50 -23.43 -10.33
C PRO A 148 -8.95 -22.04 -10.79
N ALA A 149 -8.20 -21.00 -10.40
CA ALA A 149 -8.48 -19.63 -10.78
C ALA A 149 -8.62 -19.53 -12.30
N SER A 150 -9.87 -19.49 -12.80
CA SER A 150 -10.12 -19.01 -14.15
C SER A 150 -9.82 -17.52 -14.12
N SER A 151 -8.82 -17.12 -14.89
CA SER A 151 -8.40 -15.74 -15.15
C SER A 151 -9.53 -14.73 -14.98
N SER A 152 -9.56 -14.03 -13.83
CA SER A 152 -10.32 -12.80 -13.70
C SER A 152 -9.70 -11.80 -14.65
N SER A 153 -10.47 -11.33 -15.62
CA SER A 153 -10.08 -10.27 -16.55
C SER A 153 -9.54 -9.08 -15.76
N ALA A 154 -8.27 -8.77 -15.94
CA ALA A 154 -7.62 -7.59 -15.37
C ALA A 154 -8.45 -6.34 -15.68
N ALA A 155 -8.53 -5.41 -14.73
CA ALA A 155 -9.05 -4.08 -14.96
C ALA A 155 -8.19 -3.39 -16.04
N SER A 156 -8.60 -3.52 -17.30
CA SER A 156 -7.99 -2.84 -18.43
C SER A 156 -8.90 -1.69 -18.85
N TYR A 157 -8.92 -0.62 -18.06
CA TYR A 157 -9.51 0.63 -18.53
C TYR A 157 -8.45 1.39 -19.32
N VAL A 158 -8.39 1.12 -20.62
CA VAL A 158 -7.74 2.02 -21.58
C VAL A 158 -8.73 3.16 -21.78
N VAL A 159 -8.53 4.31 -21.10
CA VAL A 159 -9.23 5.54 -21.47
C VAL A 159 -9.06 5.71 -22.98
N GLY A 160 -10.18 5.91 -23.70
CA GLY A 160 -10.27 5.84 -25.15
C GLY A 160 -9.10 6.51 -25.87
N GLY A 161 -8.21 5.68 -26.40
CA GLY A 161 -6.96 6.09 -27.00
C GLY A 161 -5.86 5.15 -26.55
N ALA A 162 -5.71 4.00 -27.23
CA ALA A 162 -4.49 3.21 -27.08
C ALA A 162 -3.31 4.16 -27.33
N TYR A 163 -2.44 4.34 -26.32
CA TYR A 163 -1.21 5.10 -26.51
C TYR A 163 -0.57 4.63 -27.81
N ALA A 164 -0.37 5.56 -28.74
CA ALA A 164 0.05 5.22 -30.09
C ALA A 164 1.32 4.39 -30.02
N LYS A 165 1.42 3.34 -30.84
CA LYS A 165 2.59 2.47 -30.81
C LYS A 165 3.85 3.29 -31.06
N ALA A 166 4.73 3.35 -30.07
CA ALA A 166 6.01 4.02 -30.21
C ALA A 166 7.05 3.12 -30.88
N THR A 167 8.00 3.75 -31.56
CA THR A 167 9.15 3.08 -32.19
C THR A 167 10.45 3.70 -31.71
N ALA A 168 11.52 2.91 -31.66
CA ALA A 168 12.80 3.40 -31.20
C ALA A 168 13.33 4.51 -32.12
N VAL A 169 13.78 5.61 -31.51
CA VAL A 169 14.46 6.70 -32.22
C VAL A 169 15.95 6.67 -31.94
N SER A 170 16.74 7.23 -32.87
CA SER A 170 18.18 7.34 -32.68
C SER A 170 18.50 8.28 -31.52
N TYR A 171 18.86 7.71 -30.38
CA TYR A 171 19.29 8.44 -29.20
C TYR A 171 20.46 7.70 -28.56
N LYS A 172 21.57 8.40 -28.33
CA LYS A 172 22.80 7.79 -27.81
C LYS A 172 23.21 8.44 -26.52
N VAL A 173 23.41 7.60 -25.51
CA VAL A 173 24.11 7.89 -24.27
C VAL A 173 25.12 6.76 -24.05
N PRO A 174 26.23 7.01 -23.33
CA PRO A 174 27.09 5.93 -22.88
C PRO A 174 26.27 4.88 -22.13
N ALA A 175 26.51 3.59 -22.42
CA ALA A 175 25.89 2.52 -21.65
C ALA A 175 26.32 2.67 -20.19
N THR A 176 25.34 2.70 -19.29
CA THR A 176 25.56 2.84 -17.85
C THR A 176 24.78 1.75 -17.14
N GLU A 177 25.48 0.93 -16.35
CA GLU A 177 24.83 0.04 -15.39
C GLU A 177 24.67 0.85 -14.09
N GLN A 178 23.47 1.36 -13.82
CA GLN A 178 23.23 2.22 -12.66
C GLN A 178 22.87 1.36 -11.44
N CYS A 179 23.88 0.78 -10.79
CA CYS A 179 23.72 -0.07 -9.59
C CYS A 179 24.13 0.61 -8.29
N GLY A 180 24.76 1.78 -8.36
CA GLY A 180 25.07 2.59 -7.19
C GLY A 180 23.79 3.11 -6.54
N ASN A 181 23.87 3.41 -5.24
CA ASN A 181 22.70 3.79 -4.45
C ASN A 181 22.01 5.03 -5.03
N ASP A 182 22.78 6.04 -5.41
CA ASP A 182 22.28 7.32 -5.91
C ASP A 182 22.60 7.56 -7.38
N ASP A 183 22.86 6.50 -8.16
CA ASP A 183 23.17 6.64 -9.58
C ASP A 183 22.00 7.31 -10.32
N ARG A 184 22.35 8.32 -11.14
CA ARG A 184 21.43 9.10 -11.96
C ARG A 184 22.02 9.36 -13.33
N LEU A 185 21.17 9.18 -14.34
CA LEU A 185 21.44 9.52 -15.73
C LEU A 185 20.41 10.54 -16.18
N THR A 186 20.79 11.82 -16.14
CA THR A 186 20.03 12.87 -16.82
C THR A 186 20.23 12.73 -18.33
N LEU A 187 19.14 12.49 -19.06
CA LEU A 187 19.17 12.22 -20.49
C LEU A 187 19.40 13.54 -21.25
N PRO A 188 20.56 13.73 -21.93
CA PRO A 188 20.85 14.97 -22.63
C PRO A 188 19.78 15.34 -23.65
N GLY A 189 19.29 16.59 -23.60
CA GLY A 189 18.26 17.09 -24.52
C GLY A 189 16.87 16.49 -24.32
N GLN A 190 16.68 15.65 -23.30
CA GLN A 190 15.39 15.07 -22.93
C GLN A 190 14.99 15.56 -21.54
N PRO A 191 13.70 15.60 -21.23
CA PRO A 191 13.20 16.09 -19.96
C PRO A 191 13.23 15.06 -18.83
N TRP A 192 14.08 14.03 -18.91
CA TRP A 192 14.02 12.90 -18.00
C TRP A 192 15.36 12.56 -17.37
N THR A 193 15.29 12.11 -16.12
CA THR A 193 16.39 11.46 -15.42
C THR A 193 16.02 10.02 -15.11
N VAL A 194 16.92 9.08 -15.40
CA VAL A 194 16.79 7.68 -14.99
C VAL A 194 17.57 7.49 -13.70
N ALA A 195 16.93 7.09 -12.60
CA ALA A 195 17.55 7.09 -11.27
C ALA A 195 17.35 5.76 -10.51
N ASN A 196 18.39 5.27 -9.84
CA ASN A 196 18.32 4.05 -9.03
C ASN A 196 17.76 4.31 -7.62
N SER A 197 18.21 5.39 -6.97
CA SER A 197 17.65 5.99 -5.73
C SER A 197 17.36 4.99 -4.59
N MET A 198 18.37 4.24 -4.16
CA MET A 198 18.32 3.27 -3.06
C MET A 198 18.64 3.92 -1.72
N TYR A 199 17.69 4.73 -1.22
CA TYR A 199 17.86 5.53 -0.01
C TYR A 199 17.98 4.73 1.30
N ASN A 200 17.62 3.44 1.30
CA ASN A 200 17.80 2.50 2.42
C ASN A 200 18.69 1.30 1.99
N ALA A 201 19.69 1.56 1.16
CA ALA A 201 20.62 0.55 0.65
C ALA A 201 21.45 -0.13 1.75
N ASP A 202 21.71 0.52 2.87
CA ASP A 202 22.38 -0.06 4.04
C ASP A 202 21.55 -1.19 4.69
N GLN A 203 20.23 -1.19 4.48
CA GLN A 203 19.29 -2.19 4.99
C GLN A 203 19.00 -3.32 3.98
N MET A 204 19.65 -3.32 2.81
CA MET A 204 19.49 -4.36 1.79
C MET A 204 20.66 -5.34 1.78
N VAL A 205 20.38 -6.64 1.60
CA VAL A 205 21.42 -7.63 1.28
C VAL A 205 21.28 -8.00 -0.19
N GLY A 206 22.09 -7.38 -1.03
CA GLY A 206 21.99 -7.52 -2.49
C GLY A 206 22.16 -6.18 -3.20
N LYS A 207 21.58 -6.04 -4.40
CA LYS A 207 21.61 -4.81 -5.20
C LYS A 207 20.34 -4.61 -6.02
N GLN A 208 20.07 -3.36 -6.35
CA GLN A 208 19.10 -2.92 -7.35
C GLN A 208 19.86 -2.14 -8.43
N CYS A 209 19.53 -2.38 -9.70
CA CYS A 209 20.12 -1.64 -10.83
C CYS A 209 19.04 -1.07 -11.75
N THR A 210 19.26 0.14 -12.26
CA THR A 210 18.26 0.89 -13.06
C THR A 210 18.83 1.39 -14.37
N ASN A 211 18.60 0.66 -15.45
CA ASN A 211 19.33 0.94 -16.70
C ASN A 211 18.43 1.58 -17.74
N PHE A 212 18.95 2.62 -18.39
CA PHE A 212 18.37 3.17 -19.60
C PHE A 212 18.59 2.22 -20.78
N ASP A 213 17.58 2.05 -21.64
CA ASP A 213 17.67 1.27 -22.89
C ASP A 213 17.60 2.18 -24.12
N SER A 214 16.46 2.84 -24.34
CA SER A 214 16.24 3.66 -25.54
C SER A 214 15.17 4.73 -25.33
N ILE A 215 15.15 5.75 -26.20
CA ILE A 215 13.96 6.60 -26.38
C ILE A 215 13.08 6.00 -27.47
N LEU A 216 11.79 5.93 -27.20
CA LEU A 216 10.76 5.62 -28.19
C LEU A 216 10.01 6.91 -28.55
N GLU A 217 9.44 6.97 -29.75
CA GLU A 217 8.60 8.07 -30.18
C GLU A 217 7.36 7.52 -30.91
N THR A 218 6.21 8.08 -30.57
CA THR A 218 4.93 7.80 -31.23
C THR A 218 4.82 8.61 -32.53
N VAL A 219 3.85 8.27 -33.38
CA VAL A 219 3.57 9.02 -34.62
C VAL A 219 3.22 10.48 -34.38
N ASP A 220 2.68 10.80 -33.20
CA ASP A 220 2.27 12.15 -32.81
C ASP A 220 3.39 12.91 -32.05
N GLY A 221 4.61 12.35 -32.01
CA GLY A 221 5.79 12.99 -31.42
C GLY A 221 5.90 12.87 -29.90
N VAL A 222 5.01 12.11 -29.24
CA VAL A 222 5.15 11.78 -27.82
C VAL A 222 6.33 10.85 -27.64
N LYS A 223 7.29 11.25 -26.79
CA LYS A 223 8.49 10.47 -26.48
C LYS A 223 8.30 9.65 -25.20
N GLU A 224 8.94 8.50 -25.17
CA GLU A 224 8.89 7.55 -24.05
C GLU A 224 10.31 7.09 -23.70
N VAL A 225 10.58 6.88 -22.42
CA VAL A 225 11.83 6.29 -21.92
C VAL A 225 11.62 4.81 -21.71
N LYS A 226 12.36 3.98 -22.44
CA LYS A 226 12.46 2.54 -22.20
C LYS A 226 13.62 2.27 -21.26
N TRP A 227 13.36 1.51 -20.20
CA TRP A 227 14.32 1.26 -19.13
C TRP A 227 14.09 -0.11 -18.47
N THR A 228 15.03 -0.52 -17.60
CA THR A 228 14.93 -1.76 -16.84
C THR A 228 15.22 -1.54 -15.35
N SER A 229 14.44 -2.19 -14.49
CA SER A 229 14.73 -2.35 -13.07
C SER A 229 15.12 -3.81 -12.80
N ILE A 230 16.34 -4.03 -12.33
CA ILE A 230 16.88 -5.35 -12.02
C ILE A 230 17.10 -5.42 -10.51
N THR A 231 16.24 -6.17 -9.83
CA THR A 231 16.29 -6.39 -8.39
C THR A 231 16.99 -7.73 -8.11
N ASN A 232 17.97 -7.71 -7.22
CA ASN A 232 18.56 -8.89 -6.60
C ASN A 232 18.79 -8.56 -5.13
N ILE A 233 17.71 -8.52 -4.34
CA ILE A 233 17.73 -8.18 -2.92
C ILE A 233 17.14 -9.36 -2.15
N LYS A 234 17.90 -9.91 -1.19
CA LYS A 234 17.44 -11.02 -0.36
C LYS A 234 16.30 -10.57 0.55
N LYS A 235 15.35 -11.48 0.77
CA LYS A 235 14.38 -11.37 1.86
C LYS A 235 15.12 -11.56 3.18
N VAL A 236 15.15 -10.52 4.01
CA VAL A 236 15.71 -10.52 5.36
C VAL A 236 14.57 -10.13 6.30
N GLU A 237 14.32 -10.94 7.32
CA GLU A 237 13.16 -10.79 8.19
C GLU A 237 13.11 -9.40 8.84
N ASP A 238 14.21 -8.96 9.43
CA ASP A 238 14.34 -7.68 10.12
C ASP A 238 14.05 -6.45 9.23
N THR A 239 14.20 -6.58 7.90
CA THR A 239 14.00 -5.47 6.95
C THR A 239 12.94 -5.80 5.89
N VAL A 240 12.12 -6.82 6.12
CA VAL A 240 11.12 -7.32 5.15
C VAL A 240 10.04 -6.28 4.82
N ALA A 241 9.75 -5.39 5.77
CA ALA A 241 8.78 -4.29 5.64
C ALA A 241 9.43 -2.94 5.32
N VAL A 242 10.74 -2.89 5.10
CA VAL A 242 11.46 -1.64 4.80
C VAL A 242 11.58 -1.47 3.29
N CYS A 243 11.05 -0.38 2.74
CA CYS A 243 11.30 0.02 1.37
C CYS A 243 12.79 0.36 1.21
N LYS A 244 13.49 -0.26 0.27
CA LYS A 244 14.94 -0.07 0.05
C LYS A 244 15.24 1.14 -0.82
N GLY A 245 14.30 1.55 -1.66
CA GLY A 245 14.49 2.64 -2.59
C GLY A 245 13.39 2.74 -3.63
N TYR A 246 13.48 3.79 -4.43
CA TYR A 246 12.53 4.11 -5.49
C TYR A 246 13.25 4.34 -6.81
N THR A 247 13.43 3.28 -7.58
CA THR A 247 14.01 3.39 -8.93
C THR A 247 12.98 3.98 -9.89
N ASN A 248 13.35 5.01 -10.65
CA ASN A 248 12.38 5.85 -11.33
C ASN A 248 12.88 6.56 -12.59
N ILE A 249 11.91 7.03 -13.37
CA ILE A 249 12.05 8.05 -14.39
C ILE A 249 11.46 9.35 -13.82
N GLY A 250 12.31 10.36 -13.63
CA GLY A 250 11.91 11.65 -13.09
C GLY A 250 11.85 12.76 -14.15
N ILE A 251 10.86 13.64 -14.03
CA ILE A 251 10.71 14.83 -14.87
C ILE A 251 11.81 15.85 -14.50
N GLY A 252 12.42 16.47 -15.51
CA GLY A 252 13.47 17.49 -15.37
C GLY A 252 13.15 18.84 -16.02
N LYS A 253 11.99 18.99 -16.66
CA LYS A 253 11.51 20.27 -17.23
C LYS A 253 10.09 20.57 -16.77
N ASN A 254 9.64 21.82 -16.93
CA ASN A 254 8.24 22.24 -16.67
C ASN A 254 7.71 21.99 -15.24
N LEU A 255 8.59 21.58 -14.31
CA LEU A 255 8.35 21.65 -12.87
C LEU A 255 8.28 23.11 -12.41
N ASN A 256 7.93 23.31 -11.15
CA ASN A 256 7.81 24.62 -10.52
C ASN A 256 6.76 25.52 -11.19
N LYS A 257 5.74 24.91 -11.79
CA LYS A 257 4.49 25.58 -12.19
C LYS A 257 3.47 25.43 -11.08
N LYS A 258 2.63 26.44 -10.88
CA LYS A 258 1.47 26.32 -9.99
C LYS A 258 0.48 25.32 -10.57
N LEU A 259 -0.17 24.54 -9.72
CA LEU A 259 -1.13 23.52 -10.16
C LEU A 259 -2.21 24.09 -11.09
N LYS A 260 -2.74 25.28 -10.78
CA LYS A 260 -3.73 25.97 -11.62
C LYS A 260 -3.24 26.38 -13.02
N ASP A 261 -1.93 26.52 -13.20
CA ASP A 261 -1.31 26.98 -14.45
C ASP A 261 -0.87 25.79 -15.34
N ILE A 262 -0.89 24.57 -14.80
CA ILE A 262 -0.65 23.32 -15.55
C ILE A 262 -1.92 22.99 -16.32
N LYS A 263 -1.80 22.59 -17.59
CA LYS A 263 -2.97 22.22 -18.41
C LYS A 263 -3.29 20.74 -18.35
N SER A 264 -2.25 19.92 -18.36
CA SER A 264 -2.34 18.45 -18.36
C SER A 264 -1.00 17.87 -17.89
N ILE A 265 -1.06 16.69 -17.27
CA ILE A 265 0.09 15.86 -16.91
C ILE A 265 -0.13 14.47 -17.53
N PRO A 266 -0.02 14.34 -18.87
CA PRO A 266 -0.21 13.04 -19.51
C PRO A 266 0.83 12.04 -19.03
N ALA A 267 0.36 10.88 -18.60
CA ALA A 267 1.17 9.79 -18.09
C ALA A 267 0.85 8.47 -18.79
N TYR A 268 1.91 7.77 -19.17
CA TYR A 268 1.89 6.41 -19.63
C TYR A 268 2.98 5.63 -18.91
N PHE A 269 2.62 4.51 -18.30
CA PHE A 269 3.57 3.61 -17.67
C PHE A 269 3.21 2.18 -18.02
N LYS A 270 4.04 1.55 -18.85
CA LYS A 270 3.93 0.15 -19.21
C LYS A 270 5.07 -0.65 -18.61
N TRP A 271 4.80 -1.84 -18.12
CA TRP A 271 5.80 -2.73 -17.55
C TRP A 271 5.51 -4.20 -17.86
N ASP A 272 6.58 -4.98 -17.89
CA ASP A 272 6.59 -6.43 -17.88
C ASP A 272 7.61 -6.88 -16.85
N ARG A 273 7.23 -7.79 -15.95
CA ARG A 273 8.09 -8.22 -14.85
C ARG A 273 8.18 -9.75 -14.80
N THR A 274 9.41 -10.24 -14.74
CA THR A 274 9.70 -11.65 -14.47
C THR A 274 10.41 -11.78 -13.12
N ASN A 275 10.04 -12.80 -12.36
CA ASN A 275 10.55 -13.04 -11.01
C ASN A 275 11.12 -14.47 -10.93
N THR A 276 12.28 -14.64 -10.28
CA THR A 276 12.83 -15.97 -9.94
C THR A 276 12.70 -16.29 -8.45
N THR A 277 12.33 -15.30 -7.64
CA THR A 277 11.92 -15.48 -6.23
C THR A 277 10.66 -14.67 -5.96
N GLU A 278 10.10 -14.77 -4.75
CA GLU A 278 9.13 -13.80 -4.25
C GLU A 278 9.66 -12.37 -4.43
N PHE A 279 8.81 -11.47 -4.93
CA PHE A 279 9.10 -10.06 -5.10
C PHE A 279 8.11 -9.23 -4.28
N ARG A 280 8.63 -8.29 -3.49
CA ARG A 280 7.83 -7.30 -2.77
C ARG A 280 8.19 -5.90 -3.23
N GLY A 281 7.18 -5.14 -3.62
CA GLY A 281 7.34 -3.79 -4.16
C GLY A 281 6.09 -3.28 -4.87
N SER A 282 6.14 -2.06 -5.38
CA SER A 282 5.04 -1.40 -6.09
C SER A 282 5.53 -0.72 -7.35
N ASN A 283 4.63 -0.49 -8.31
CA ASN A 283 4.80 0.55 -9.33
C ASN A 283 3.88 1.70 -8.97
N LEU A 284 4.39 2.93 -9.07
CA LEU A 284 3.68 4.12 -8.66
C LEU A 284 4.18 5.39 -9.37
N PHE A 285 3.37 6.44 -9.28
CA PHE A 285 3.78 7.81 -9.52
C PHE A 285 4.00 8.52 -8.20
N ASP A 286 4.96 9.44 -8.17
CA ASP A 286 5.35 10.16 -6.96
C ASP A 286 5.57 11.64 -7.28
N PHE A 287 4.77 12.51 -6.65
CA PHE A 287 4.71 13.93 -6.89
C PHE A 287 4.85 14.70 -5.58
N ILE A 288 5.65 15.77 -5.59
CA ILE A 288 5.74 16.69 -4.45
C ILE A 288 5.20 18.04 -4.89
N THR A 289 4.33 18.61 -4.06
CA THR A 289 3.85 19.98 -4.19
C THR A 289 4.33 20.84 -3.03
N ALA A 290 4.46 22.14 -3.27
CA ALA A 290 4.87 23.08 -2.24
C ALA A 290 4.29 24.48 -2.45
N PRO A 291 3.99 25.22 -1.37
CA PRO A 291 3.57 26.62 -1.47
C PRO A 291 4.70 27.55 -1.94
N THR A 292 5.96 27.11 -1.82
CA THR A 292 7.15 27.84 -2.28
C THR A 292 7.75 27.15 -3.50
N GLU A 293 8.03 27.93 -4.55
CA GLU A 293 8.65 27.45 -5.77
C GLU A 293 9.99 26.75 -5.48
N GLY A 294 10.19 25.55 -6.05
CA GLY A 294 11.43 24.79 -5.89
C GLY A 294 11.64 24.12 -4.53
N ASP A 295 10.69 24.20 -3.60
CA ASP A 295 10.74 23.44 -2.35
C ASP A 295 10.21 22.02 -2.56
N PHE A 296 10.98 21.03 -2.12
CA PHE A 296 10.63 19.61 -2.20
C PHE A 296 11.05 18.86 -0.94
N LYS A 297 11.45 19.56 0.13
CA LYS A 297 12.01 18.94 1.35
C LYS A 297 11.37 19.41 2.64
N SER A 298 10.90 20.66 2.69
CA SER A 298 10.40 21.20 3.95
C SER A 298 9.08 20.53 4.36
N THR A 299 8.73 20.63 5.63
CA THR A 299 7.43 20.13 6.13
C THR A 299 6.22 20.92 5.59
N ALA A 300 6.45 22.03 4.88
CA ALA A 300 5.40 22.75 4.16
C ALA A 300 5.03 22.07 2.82
N THR A 301 5.82 21.11 2.35
CA THR A 301 5.49 20.33 1.16
C THR A 301 4.46 19.24 1.46
N SER A 302 3.83 18.74 0.41
CA SER A 302 3.00 17.54 0.46
C SER A 302 3.46 16.56 -0.62
N GLU A 303 3.60 15.30 -0.23
CA GLU A 303 3.99 14.19 -1.11
C GLU A 303 2.75 13.37 -1.47
N PHE A 304 2.59 13.10 -2.76
CA PHE A 304 1.45 12.40 -3.33
C PHE A 304 1.97 11.19 -4.08
N MET A 305 1.44 10.01 -3.74
CA MET A 305 1.80 8.77 -4.41
C MET A 305 0.57 8.11 -5.01
N LEU A 306 0.63 7.71 -6.27
CA LEU A 306 -0.44 6.97 -6.95
C LEU A 306 0.04 5.55 -7.23
N TRP A 307 -0.41 4.58 -6.44
CA TRP A 307 0.07 3.21 -6.46
C TRP A 307 -0.75 2.37 -7.45
N VAL A 308 -0.24 2.21 -8.66
CA VAL A 308 -0.94 1.51 -9.76
C VAL A 308 -0.79 -0.01 -9.71
N ARG A 309 0.25 -0.52 -9.03
CA ARG A 309 0.46 -1.96 -8.85
C ARG A 309 1.21 -2.27 -7.57
N ILE A 310 0.78 -3.32 -6.87
CA ILE A 310 1.32 -3.79 -5.59
C ILE A 310 1.68 -5.29 -5.71
N TRP A 311 2.84 -5.68 -5.19
CA TRP A 311 3.29 -7.07 -5.07
C TRP A 311 3.78 -7.36 -3.65
N GLY A 312 3.28 -8.44 -3.04
CA GLY A 312 3.77 -8.88 -1.73
C GLY A 312 3.19 -8.09 -0.53
N GLY A 313 2.02 -7.46 -0.68
CA GLY A 313 1.23 -6.93 0.43
C GLY A 313 1.91 -5.84 1.25
N GLN A 314 2.80 -5.07 0.64
CA GLN A 314 3.31 -3.83 1.20
C GLN A 314 2.23 -2.73 1.15
N VAL A 315 2.33 -1.79 2.09
CA VAL A 315 1.30 -0.79 2.36
C VAL A 315 1.94 0.59 2.49
N PRO A 316 1.20 1.68 2.19
CA PRO A 316 1.72 3.03 2.24
C PRO A 316 1.89 3.52 3.69
N ILE A 317 2.57 4.66 3.82
CA ILE A 317 2.55 5.45 5.05
C ILE A 317 1.10 5.78 5.41
N GLY A 318 0.76 5.59 6.69
CA GLY A 318 -0.59 5.89 7.21
C GLY A 318 -1.62 4.78 7.06
N TYR A 319 -1.29 3.65 6.43
CA TYR A 319 -2.22 2.56 6.17
C TYR A 319 -2.99 2.07 7.42
N SER A 320 -2.30 1.93 8.55
CA SER A 320 -2.90 1.46 9.81
C SER A 320 -3.98 2.40 10.39
N ARG A 321 -4.08 3.64 9.89
CA ARG A 321 -5.11 4.61 10.30
C ARG A 321 -6.40 4.48 9.48
N GLY A 322 -6.41 3.60 8.47
CA GLY A 322 -7.50 3.46 7.52
C GLY A 322 -7.49 4.56 6.44
N PRO A 323 -8.34 4.40 5.41
CA PRO A 323 -8.45 5.39 4.35
C PRO A 323 -9.13 6.67 4.85
N VAL A 324 -8.62 7.82 4.40
CA VAL A 324 -9.19 9.15 4.71
C VAL A 324 -10.17 9.64 3.63
N ALA A 325 -10.12 9.04 2.43
CA ALA A 325 -11.05 9.30 1.35
C ALA A 325 -11.06 8.16 0.32
N THR A 326 -12.09 8.14 -0.53
CA THR A 326 -12.21 7.25 -1.69
C THR A 326 -12.49 8.07 -2.95
N PHE A 327 -11.95 7.62 -4.08
CA PHE A 327 -12.09 8.28 -5.38
C PHE A 327 -12.34 7.25 -6.48
N ASP A 328 -13.15 7.61 -7.46
CA ASP A 328 -13.32 6.85 -8.69
C ASP A 328 -12.70 7.64 -9.84
N MET A 329 -11.57 7.16 -10.36
CA MET A 329 -10.80 7.83 -11.41
C MET A 329 -9.94 6.82 -12.17
N PHE A 330 -9.55 7.16 -13.40
CA PHE A 330 -8.77 6.27 -14.28
C PHE A 330 -9.42 4.89 -14.49
N GLY A 331 -10.75 4.80 -14.35
CA GLY A 331 -11.52 3.56 -14.49
C GLY A 331 -11.38 2.56 -13.34
N ALA A 332 -10.88 3.01 -12.19
CA ALA A 332 -10.75 2.19 -10.98
C ALA A 332 -11.20 2.96 -9.73
N SER A 333 -11.46 2.23 -8.65
CA SER A 333 -11.68 2.82 -7.32
C SER A 333 -10.38 2.85 -6.54
N TRP A 334 -10.18 3.93 -5.78
CA TRP A 334 -8.95 4.24 -5.09
C TRP A 334 -9.22 4.66 -3.66
N LYS A 335 -8.43 4.13 -2.73
CA LYS A 335 -8.42 4.53 -1.33
C LYS A 335 -7.22 5.41 -1.03
N LEU A 336 -7.46 6.60 -0.51
CA LEU A 336 -6.42 7.52 -0.09
C LEU A 336 -6.05 7.26 1.37
N TYR A 337 -4.77 7.03 1.61
CA TYR A 337 -4.17 6.96 2.93
C TYR A 337 -3.29 8.19 3.15
N GLU A 338 -3.26 8.67 4.39
CA GLU A 338 -2.43 9.82 4.77
C GLU A 338 -1.57 9.42 5.96
N GLY A 339 -0.35 9.94 6.05
CA GLY A 339 0.50 9.90 7.23
C GLY A 339 1.66 10.89 7.13
N GLN A 340 2.48 10.96 8.16
CA GLN A 340 3.74 11.72 8.10
C GLN A 340 4.89 10.76 7.84
N ASN A 341 5.76 11.14 6.91
CA ASN A 341 7.04 10.48 6.76
C ASN A 341 7.87 10.73 8.04
N PRO A 342 8.26 9.69 8.80
CA PRO A 342 8.91 9.89 10.10
C PRO A 342 10.33 10.47 9.98
N ALA A 343 10.98 10.38 8.82
CA ALA A 343 12.32 10.91 8.60
C ALA A 343 12.30 12.42 8.30
N SER A 344 11.30 12.89 7.56
CA SER A 344 11.22 14.28 7.09
C SER A 344 10.13 15.12 7.77
N GLY A 345 9.13 14.48 8.36
CA GLY A 345 7.91 15.11 8.86
C GLY A 345 6.95 15.57 7.76
N VAL A 346 7.27 15.32 6.48
CA VAL A 346 6.39 15.68 5.35
C VAL A 346 5.13 14.83 5.37
N THR A 347 4.01 15.46 5.04
CA THR A 347 2.74 14.75 4.90
C THR A 347 2.72 13.99 3.57
N VAL A 348 2.50 12.68 3.66
CA VAL A 348 2.43 11.75 2.53
C VAL A 348 1.01 11.28 2.36
N ARG A 349 0.52 11.34 1.12
CA ARG A 349 -0.82 10.96 0.70
C ARG A 349 -0.73 9.94 -0.42
N SER A 350 -1.03 8.69 -0.11
CA SER A 350 -0.91 7.59 -1.06
C SER A 350 -2.28 7.06 -1.46
N MET A 351 -2.60 7.15 -2.75
CA MET A 351 -3.77 6.51 -3.34
C MET A 351 -3.43 5.09 -3.76
N LEU A 352 -4.12 4.13 -3.14
CA LEU A 352 -4.04 2.71 -3.46
C LEU A 352 -5.24 2.32 -4.31
N VAL A 353 -4.96 1.70 -5.45
CA VAL A 353 -6.02 1.12 -6.28
C VAL A 353 -6.59 -0.13 -5.59
N ASP A 354 -7.90 -0.28 -5.60
CA ASP A 354 -8.56 -1.48 -5.06
C ASP A 354 -8.24 -2.72 -5.92
N GLU A 355 -8.16 -2.53 -7.23
CA GLU A 355 -7.76 -3.57 -8.19
C GLU A 355 -6.52 -3.14 -8.97
N ASN A 356 -5.45 -3.91 -8.83
CA ASN A 356 -4.18 -3.59 -9.47
C ASN A 356 -4.30 -3.54 -11.00
N TYR A 357 -3.61 -2.58 -11.63
CA TYR A 357 -3.37 -2.62 -13.07
C TYR A 357 -2.39 -3.74 -13.42
N ASP A 358 -2.59 -4.41 -14.55
CA ASP A 358 -1.72 -5.48 -15.04
C ASP A 358 -0.97 -5.04 -16.30
N GLY A 359 0.23 -4.50 -16.09
CA GLY A 359 1.22 -4.24 -17.14
C GLY A 359 1.12 -2.88 -17.81
N VAL A 360 0.05 -2.11 -17.62
CA VAL A 360 -0.06 -0.76 -18.18
C VAL A 360 -0.98 0.15 -17.35
N PHE A 361 -0.56 1.40 -17.19
CA PHE A 361 -1.38 2.52 -16.75
C PHE A 361 -1.31 3.65 -17.78
N GLN A 362 -2.42 4.34 -18.00
CA GLN A 362 -2.51 5.54 -18.82
C GLN A 362 -3.56 6.50 -18.24
N GLY A 363 -3.23 7.78 -18.16
CA GLY A 363 -4.15 8.81 -17.68
C GLY A 363 -3.53 10.19 -17.67
N ASP A 364 -4.33 11.21 -17.34
CA ASP A 364 -3.84 12.55 -17.05
C ASP A 364 -3.74 12.72 -15.53
N LEU A 365 -2.53 12.77 -14.99
CA LEU A 365 -2.31 12.89 -13.55
C LEU A 365 -2.74 14.25 -12.99
N LYS A 366 -3.06 15.24 -13.84
CA LYS A 366 -3.68 16.48 -13.37
C LYS A 366 -5.06 16.22 -12.76
N GLU A 367 -5.83 15.28 -13.31
CA GLU A 367 -7.14 14.88 -12.76
C GLU A 367 -7.01 14.47 -11.29
N TRP A 368 -5.96 13.70 -10.99
CA TRP A 368 -5.65 13.27 -9.64
C TRP A 368 -5.24 14.43 -8.73
N LEU A 369 -4.31 15.29 -9.16
CA LEU A 369 -3.87 16.42 -8.33
C LEU A 369 -4.98 17.46 -8.12
N ASP A 370 -5.83 17.70 -9.13
CA ASP A 370 -7.02 18.55 -8.97
C ASP A 370 -7.99 17.97 -7.94
N ALA A 371 -8.21 16.66 -7.95
CA ALA A 371 -9.04 16.01 -6.93
C ALA A 371 -8.46 16.16 -5.52
N MET A 372 -7.12 16.18 -5.38
CA MET A 372 -6.48 16.49 -4.09
C MET A 372 -6.70 17.96 -3.69
N ALA A 373 -6.66 18.88 -4.65
CA ALA A 373 -6.93 20.30 -4.42
C ALA A 373 -8.39 20.55 -4.01
N ASP A 374 -9.35 19.88 -4.65
CA ASP A 374 -10.78 19.97 -4.35
C ASP A 374 -11.12 19.48 -2.94
N LYS A 375 -10.35 18.51 -2.42
CA LYS A 375 -10.44 18.06 -1.03
C LYS A 375 -9.70 18.96 -0.04
N GLY A 376 -8.99 19.97 -0.52
CA GLY A 376 -8.20 20.89 0.31
C GLY A 376 -6.88 20.29 0.81
N TYR A 377 -6.40 19.20 0.21
CA TYR A 377 -5.12 18.59 0.58
C TYR A 377 -3.91 19.35 0.01
N ILE A 378 -4.13 20.13 -1.05
CA ILE A 378 -3.17 21.07 -1.65
C ILE A 378 -3.90 22.32 -2.10
N SER A 379 -3.18 23.43 -2.24
CA SER A 379 -3.69 24.63 -2.87
C SER A 379 -3.47 24.59 -4.39
N SER A 380 -4.41 25.09 -5.18
CA SER A 380 -4.20 25.27 -6.61
C SER A 380 -3.10 26.32 -6.94
N ASN A 381 -2.67 27.09 -5.94
CA ASN A 381 -1.52 27.99 -6.03
C ASN A 381 -0.18 27.32 -5.65
N ASP A 382 -0.18 26.09 -5.15
CA ASP A 382 1.04 25.35 -4.85
C ASP A 382 1.74 24.95 -6.15
N TYR A 383 3.06 24.91 -6.09
CA TYR A 383 3.95 24.51 -7.16
C TYR A 383 4.10 23.00 -7.19
N VAL A 384 4.05 22.39 -8.37
CA VAL A 384 4.46 20.99 -8.55
C VAL A 384 5.98 20.97 -8.72
N THR A 385 6.72 20.49 -7.72
CA THR A 385 8.18 20.62 -7.65
C THR A 385 8.92 19.32 -7.95
N VAL A 386 8.25 18.17 -7.82
CA VAL A 386 8.76 16.85 -8.22
C VAL A 386 7.66 16.07 -8.93
N GLY A 387 8.03 15.27 -9.92
CA GLY A 387 7.14 14.31 -10.58
C GLY A 387 7.94 13.14 -11.15
N ASN A 388 7.66 11.94 -10.68
CA ASN A 388 8.39 10.72 -11.03
C ASN A 388 7.43 9.55 -11.28
N ALA A 389 7.86 8.58 -12.09
CA ALA A 389 7.20 7.28 -12.24
C ALA A 389 8.23 6.15 -12.08
N GLY A 390 7.92 5.13 -11.30
CA GLY A 390 8.93 4.14 -10.93
C GLY A 390 8.42 2.97 -10.13
N THR A 391 9.37 2.26 -9.50
CA THR A 391 9.09 1.12 -8.62
C THR A 391 9.77 1.29 -7.26
N GLU A 392 8.96 1.18 -6.21
CA GLU A 392 9.46 1.01 -4.84
C GLU A 392 9.81 -0.45 -4.61
N VAL A 393 11.02 -0.70 -4.10
CA VAL A 393 11.61 -2.03 -4.05
C VAL A 393 11.90 -2.43 -2.60
N PHE A 394 11.43 -3.60 -2.18
CA PHE A 394 11.68 -4.13 -0.82
C PHE A 394 12.66 -5.29 -0.84
N TYR A 395 12.34 -6.32 -1.64
CA TYR A 395 13.18 -7.50 -1.87
C TYR A 395 12.70 -8.29 -3.09
N GLY A 396 13.55 -9.20 -3.56
CA GLY A 396 13.27 -10.19 -4.59
C GLY A 396 14.36 -10.26 -5.66
N ASN A 397 14.31 -11.32 -6.46
CA ASN A 397 15.06 -11.48 -7.70
C ASN A 397 14.09 -11.29 -8.86
N ALA A 398 14.13 -10.10 -9.46
CA ALA A 398 13.17 -9.69 -10.46
C ALA A 398 13.83 -8.85 -11.56
N VAL A 399 13.32 -8.98 -12.78
CA VAL A 399 13.64 -8.09 -13.90
C VAL A 399 12.35 -7.48 -14.39
N MET A 400 12.24 -6.16 -14.30
CA MET A 400 11.19 -5.39 -14.92
C MET A 400 11.73 -4.64 -16.14
N LYS A 401 11.07 -4.81 -17.28
CA LYS A 401 11.23 -3.97 -18.46
C LYS A 401 10.08 -2.99 -18.49
N ALA A 402 10.37 -1.71 -18.64
CA ALA A 402 9.36 -0.68 -18.54
C ALA A 402 9.54 0.41 -19.59
N THR A 403 8.43 1.08 -19.89
CA THR A 403 8.34 2.26 -20.73
C THR A 403 7.54 3.32 -19.99
N VAL A 404 8.07 4.54 -19.90
CA VAL A 404 7.40 5.68 -19.27
C VAL A 404 7.34 6.85 -20.24
N ALA A 405 6.16 7.44 -20.40
CA ALA A 405 6.01 8.81 -20.90
C ALA A 405 5.35 9.64 -19.81
N LEU A 406 5.99 10.73 -19.41
CA LEU A 406 5.50 11.60 -18.35
C LEU A 406 5.98 13.02 -18.61
N ASP A 407 5.07 13.97 -18.74
CA ASP A 407 5.39 15.38 -18.97
C ASP A 407 4.37 16.30 -18.29
N ILE A 408 4.77 17.55 -18.02
CA ILE A 408 3.90 18.61 -17.51
C ILE A 408 3.75 19.67 -18.60
N ASN A 409 2.53 19.87 -19.09
CA ASN A 409 2.22 20.81 -20.17
C ASN A 409 1.75 22.17 -19.64
#